data_AF-A0A095AXV9-F1
#
_entry.id   AF-A0A095AXV9-F1
#
_cell.length_a   1.000
_cell.length_b   1.000
_cell.length_c   1.000
_cell.angle_alpha   90.00
_cell.angle_beta   90.00
_cell.angle_gamma   90.00
#
_symmetry.space_group_name_H-M   'P 1'
#
loop_
_entity.id
_entity.type
_entity.pdbx_description
1 polymer ?
#
loop_
_entity_poly.entity_id
_entity_poly.type
_entity_poly.pdbx_seq_one_letter_code
_entity_poly.pdbx_strand_id
1 'polypeptide(L)'
;MTDNHSFLPSSLANPEKREELILYLKELAAENPEELWRNEREQGLVSDIDQIFHFFFDDNGFDEGAIGESLLAAEEAKTIDEVKALLDAMLVDLPKGDDAAFVSHHLWPRLRTKAQVALSAFEARS
;
A
#
# COMPACT_ATOMS: atom_id res chain seq x y z
N MET A 1 42.90 -10.85 -4.58
CA MET A 1 42.50 -10.81 -6.01
C MET A 1 41.90 -12.16 -6.31
N THR A 2 40.59 -12.38 -6.34
CA THR A 2 39.43 -11.51 -6.60
C THR A 2 38.30 -12.06 -5.73
N ASP A 3 37.77 -11.25 -4.81
CA ASP A 3 36.54 -11.59 -4.10
C ASP A 3 35.38 -11.43 -5.07
N ASN A 4 34.94 -12.56 -5.63
CA ASN A 4 33.64 -12.69 -6.28
C ASN A 4 32.58 -12.59 -5.18
N HIS A 5 32.33 -11.37 -4.70
CA HIS A 5 31.04 -11.07 -4.10
C HIS A 5 30.05 -11.07 -5.26
N SER A 6 29.42 -12.23 -5.49
CA SER A 6 28.13 -12.30 -6.15
C SER A 6 27.22 -11.33 -5.40
N PHE A 7 27.05 -10.13 -5.95
CA PHE A 7 25.90 -9.30 -5.69
C PHE A 7 24.71 -10.07 -6.27
N LEU A 8 24.19 -11.01 -5.50
CA LEU A 8 22.82 -11.45 -5.69
C LEU A 8 22.00 -10.18 -5.45
N PRO A 9 21.26 -9.67 -6.45
CA PRO A 9 20.26 -8.66 -6.16
C PRO A 9 19.28 -9.34 -5.22
N SER A 10 19.23 -8.90 -3.97
CA SER A 10 18.28 -9.38 -2.96
C SER A 10 16.88 -8.90 -3.31
N SER A 11 16.35 -9.36 -4.44
CA SER A 11 14.94 -9.32 -4.82
C SER A 11 14.22 -10.30 -3.90
N LEU A 12 14.01 -9.95 -2.61
CA LEU A 12 13.30 -10.76 -1.59
C LEU A 12 13.28 -10.13 -0.16
N ALA A 13 13.40 -8.81 0.02
CA ALA A 13 13.65 -8.27 1.37
C ALA A 13 12.55 -8.56 2.43
N ASN A 14 11.26 -8.68 2.05
CA ASN A 14 10.20 -9.16 2.95
C ASN A 14 8.92 -9.60 2.18
N PRO A 15 8.74 -10.91 1.89
CA PRO A 15 7.54 -11.42 1.21
C PRO A 15 6.22 -11.10 1.92
N GLU A 16 6.21 -11.14 3.25
CA GLU A 16 5.02 -10.88 4.07
C GLU A 16 4.55 -9.44 3.88
N LYS A 17 5.48 -8.47 3.86
CA LYS A 17 5.16 -7.06 3.55
C LYS A 17 4.64 -6.86 2.13
N ARG A 18 5.08 -7.67 1.16
CA ARG A 18 4.54 -7.61 -0.20
C ARG A 18 3.11 -8.12 -0.25
N GLU A 19 2.81 -9.20 0.44
CA GLU A 19 1.45 -9.74 0.55
C GLU A 19 0.52 -8.75 1.25
N GLU A 20 0.98 -8.14 2.33
CA GLU A 20 0.28 -7.10 3.08
C GLU A 20 0.04 -5.84 2.22
N LEU A 21 1.04 -5.37 1.47
CA LEU A 21 0.86 -4.29 0.51
C LEU A 21 -0.21 -4.63 -0.53
N ILE A 22 -0.16 -5.84 -1.11
CA ILE A 22 -1.15 -6.28 -2.11
C ILE A 22 -2.55 -6.33 -1.51
N LEU A 23 -2.68 -6.77 -0.26
CA LEU A 23 -3.95 -6.78 0.47
C LEU A 23 -4.50 -5.35 0.59
N TYR A 24 -3.72 -4.41 1.12
CA TYR A 24 -4.19 -3.02 1.26
C TYR A 24 -4.47 -2.33 -0.08
N LEU A 25 -3.71 -2.64 -1.13
CA LEU A 25 -4.04 -2.16 -2.47
C LEU A 25 -5.38 -2.71 -2.97
N LYS A 26 -5.72 -3.97 -2.67
CA LYS A 26 -7.03 -4.56 -3.02
C LYS A 26 -8.17 -3.89 -2.26
N GLU A 27 -7.97 -3.62 -0.97
CA GLU A 27 -8.94 -2.89 -0.15
C GLU A 27 -9.19 -1.49 -0.68
N LEU A 28 -8.13 -0.72 -0.94
CA LEU A 28 -8.23 0.62 -1.54
C LEU A 28 -8.84 0.62 -2.95
N ALA A 29 -8.62 -0.46 -3.71
CA ALA A 29 -9.16 -0.65 -5.06
C ALA A 29 -10.64 -1.08 -5.09
N ALA A 30 -11.16 -1.57 -3.95
CA ALA A 30 -12.49 -2.16 -3.85
C ALA A 30 -13.60 -1.15 -4.21
N GLU A 31 -14.72 -1.67 -4.72
CA GLU A 31 -15.89 -0.84 -5.01
C GLU A 31 -16.60 -0.39 -3.73
N ASN A 32 -16.64 -1.26 -2.72
CA ASN A 32 -17.23 -1.00 -1.42
C ASN A 32 -16.26 -1.42 -0.30
N PRO A 33 -15.20 -0.63 -0.05
CA PRO A 33 -14.19 -0.94 0.98
C PRO A 33 -14.82 -1.06 2.38
N GLU A 34 -15.82 -0.23 2.71
CA GLU A 34 -16.47 -0.27 4.03
C GLU A 34 -17.22 -1.59 4.29
N GLU A 35 -17.82 -2.17 3.25
CA GLU A 35 -18.44 -3.49 3.36
C GLU A 35 -17.40 -4.60 3.49
N LEU A 36 -16.30 -4.51 2.75
CA LEU A 36 -15.18 -5.44 2.86
C LEU A 36 -14.61 -5.43 4.29
N TRP A 37 -14.22 -4.25 4.80
CA TRP A 37 -13.67 -4.10 6.13
C TRP A 37 -14.64 -4.56 7.22
N ARG A 38 -15.93 -4.23 7.09
CA ARG A 38 -16.95 -4.74 8.02
C ARG A 38 -17.00 -6.26 8.04
N ASN A 39 -17.02 -6.91 6.88
CA ASN A 39 -17.08 -8.37 6.79
C ASN A 39 -15.81 -9.04 7.35
N GLU A 40 -14.65 -8.41 7.19
CA GLU A 40 -13.38 -8.88 7.76
C GLU A 40 -13.35 -8.73 9.30
N ARG A 41 -13.82 -7.60 9.82
CA ARG A 41 -13.97 -7.38 11.26
C ARG A 41 -14.96 -8.35 11.90
N GLU A 42 -16.04 -8.71 11.22
CA GLU A 42 -16.99 -9.75 11.67
C GLU A 42 -16.33 -11.15 11.78
N GLN A 43 -15.26 -11.39 11.02
CA GLN A 43 -14.46 -12.60 11.10
C GLN A 43 -13.33 -12.51 12.14
N GLY A 44 -13.24 -11.40 12.88
CA GLY A 44 -12.24 -11.15 13.90
C GLY A 44 -10.91 -10.61 13.38
N LEU A 45 -10.85 -10.14 12.13
CA LEU A 45 -9.68 -9.47 11.57
C LEU A 45 -9.65 -8.00 11.98
N VAL A 46 -8.44 -7.42 12.07
CA VAL A 46 -8.25 -5.97 12.21
C VAL A 46 -8.15 -5.42 10.80
N SER A 47 -9.17 -4.69 10.36
CA SER A 47 -9.30 -4.20 8.99
C SER A 47 -10.10 -2.91 8.99
N ASP A 48 -9.45 -1.82 8.60
CA ASP A 48 -9.96 -0.45 8.55
C ASP A 48 -8.94 0.45 7.86
N ILE A 49 -9.34 1.70 7.61
CA ILE A 49 -8.44 2.70 7.02
C ILE A 49 -7.24 3.01 7.92
N ASP A 50 -7.36 2.85 9.24
CA ASP A 50 -6.28 3.10 10.20
C ASP A 50 -5.14 2.11 10.00
N GLN A 51 -5.42 0.81 9.77
CA GLN A 51 -4.38 -0.17 9.44
C GLN A 51 -3.62 0.20 8.17
N ILE A 52 -4.32 0.71 7.15
CA ILE A 52 -3.71 1.17 5.91
C ILE A 52 -2.77 2.36 6.20
N PHE A 53 -3.22 3.35 6.98
CA PHE A 53 -2.37 4.47 7.38
C PHE A 53 -1.15 4.02 8.19
N HIS A 54 -1.34 3.13 9.17
CA HIS A 54 -0.23 2.56 9.94
C HIS A 54 0.79 1.87 9.02
N PHE A 55 0.33 1.12 8.02
CA PHE A 55 1.21 0.46 7.05
C PHE A 55 2.04 1.46 6.22
N PHE A 56 1.43 2.54 5.74
CA PHE A 56 2.10 3.49 4.85
C PHE A 56 2.96 4.54 5.58
N PHE A 57 2.68 4.84 6.87
CA PHE A 57 3.27 6.00 7.55
C PHE A 57 3.99 5.72 8.87
N ASP A 58 3.60 4.71 9.68
CA ASP A 58 4.01 4.71 11.08
C ASP A 58 5.38 4.07 11.38
N ASP A 59 5.82 2.99 10.73
CA ASP A 59 7.23 2.52 10.81
C ASP A 59 7.52 1.24 10.00
N ASN A 60 6.86 1.03 8.85
CA ASN A 60 7.09 -0.18 8.05
C ASN A 60 8.27 -0.11 7.07
N GLY A 61 9.13 0.90 7.15
CA GLY A 61 10.25 1.04 6.19
C GLY A 61 9.73 1.15 4.76
N PHE A 62 8.74 2.02 4.52
CA PHE A 62 8.40 2.53 3.19
C PHE A 62 8.96 3.95 3.02
N ASP A 63 10.18 4.15 3.53
CA ASP A 63 11.08 5.23 3.20
C ASP A 63 11.78 4.92 1.86
N GLU A 64 12.18 5.95 1.10
CA GLU A 64 12.72 5.83 -0.27
C GLU A 64 13.81 4.74 -0.41
N GLY A 65 14.57 4.45 0.66
CA GLY A 65 15.57 3.39 0.71
C GLY A 65 15.01 1.96 0.69
N ALA A 66 13.93 1.70 1.43
CA ALA A 66 13.32 0.37 1.50
C ALA A 66 12.25 0.12 0.42
N ILE A 67 11.71 1.19 -0.17
CA ILE A 67 11.06 1.15 -1.50
C ILE A 67 12.06 0.65 -2.55
N GLY A 68 13.33 1.08 -2.48
CA GLY A 68 14.41 0.60 -3.36
C GLY A 68 14.87 -0.84 -3.13
N GLU A 69 14.72 -1.39 -1.92
CA GLU A 69 15.08 -2.79 -1.60
C GLU A 69 13.88 -3.77 -1.67
N SER A 70 12.64 -3.28 -1.56
CA SER A 70 11.41 -4.10 -1.53
C SER A 70 10.59 -4.06 -2.83
N LEU A 71 10.79 -3.08 -3.71
CA LEU A 71 10.07 -2.95 -4.98
C LEU A 71 10.96 -3.30 -6.17
N LEU A 72 10.47 -4.21 -7.01
CA LEU A 72 11.26 -4.88 -8.04
C LEU A 72 11.42 -4.04 -9.32
N ALA A 73 10.83 -2.85 -9.38
CA ALA A 73 10.98 -1.89 -10.47
C ALA A 73 10.66 -0.46 -10.03
N ALA A 74 11.32 0.51 -10.68
CA ALA A 74 11.03 1.94 -10.53
C ALA A 74 9.56 2.30 -10.82
N GLU A 75 8.88 1.50 -11.65
CA GLU A 75 7.45 1.68 -11.93
C GLU A 75 6.57 1.31 -10.72
N GLU A 76 6.86 0.21 -10.02
CA GLU A 76 6.15 -0.18 -8.80
C GLU A 76 6.31 0.90 -7.72
N ALA A 77 7.56 1.33 -7.49
CA ALA A 77 7.88 2.43 -6.57
C ALA A 77 7.09 3.69 -6.85
N LYS A 78 7.09 4.14 -8.11
CA LYS A 78 6.34 5.32 -8.52
C LYS A 78 4.84 5.18 -8.26
N THR A 79 4.25 4.03 -8.56
CA THR A 79 2.81 3.83 -8.35
C THR A 79 2.44 3.82 -6.87
N ILE A 80 3.31 3.27 -6.01
CA ILE A 80 3.13 3.30 -4.56
C ILE A 80 3.28 4.70 -3.99
N ASP A 81 4.27 5.47 -4.45
CA ASP A 81 4.45 6.87 -4.03
C ASP A 81 3.23 7.74 -4.37
N GLU A 82 2.60 7.49 -5.52
CA GLU A 82 1.36 8.19 -5.91
C GLU A 82 0.18 7.83 -4.99
N VAL A 83 0.08 6.59 -4.52
CA VAL A 83 -0.92 6.16 -3.53
C VAL A 83 -0.64 6.83 -2.18
N LYS A 84 0.61 6.78 -1.71
CA LYS A 84 1.05 7.38 -0.45
C LYS A 84 0.79 8.88 -0.41
N ALA A 85 1.12 9.61 -1.49
CA ALA A 85 0.88 11.04 -1.59
C ALA A 85 -0.61 11.42 -1.51
N LEU A 86 -1.50 10.56 -2.03
CA LEU A 86 -2.95 10.78 -1.93
C LEU A 86 -3.46 10.51 -0.51
N LEU A 87 -2.98 9.44 0.13
CA LEU A 87 -3.31 9.16 1.53
C LEU A 87 -2.84 10.30 2.44
N ASP A 88 -1.62 10.80 2.25
CA ASP A 88 -1.07 11.93 3.02
C ASP A 88 -1.93 13.20 2.85
N ALA A 89 -2.30 13.54 1.62
CA ALA A 89 -3.18 14.68 1.36
C ALA A 89 -4.56 14.52 2.04
N MET A 90 -5.12 13.31 2.00
CA MET A 90 -6.39 13.00 2.68
C MET A 90 -6.27 13.09 4.20
N LEU A 91 -5.15 12.66 4.78
CA LEU A 91 -4.89 12.73 6.22
C LEU A 91 -4.72 14.18 6.70
N VAL A 92 -4.12 15.05 5.88
CA VAL A 92 -4.04 16.49 6.15
C VAL A 92 -5.44 17.12 6.24
N ASP A 93 -6.36 16.71 5.35
CA ASP A 93 -7.74 17.22 5.33
C ASP A 93 -8.62 16.58 6.41
N LEU A 94 -8.37 15.31 6.74
CA LEU A 94 -9.12 14.48 7.68
C LEU A 94 -8.24 13.88 8.79
N PRO A 95 -7.59 14.67 9.66
CA PRO A 95 -6.63 14.16 10.64
C PRO A 95 -7.23 13.27 11.73
N LYS A 96 -8.57 13.16 11.77
CA LYS A 96 -9.35 12.30 12.67
C LYS A 96 -10.53 11.67 11.94
N GLY A 97 -10.42 11.52 10.62
CA GLY A 97 -11.45 10.87 9.82
C GLY A 97 -11.60 9.40 10.20
N ASP A 98 -12.81 8.87 10.10
CA ASP A 98 -13.08 7.43 10.16
C ASP A 98 -13.17 6.85 8.74
N ASP A 99 -13.37 5.54 8.63
CA ASP A 99 -13.58 4.80 7.37
C ASP A 99 -14.49 5.58 6.40
N ALA A 100 -15.67 5.98 6.88
CA ALA A 100 -16.68 6.65 6.06
C ALA A 100 -16.25 8.05 5.60
N ALA A 101 -15.58 8.82 6.46
CA ALA A 101 -15.06 10.13 6.12
C ALA A 101 -14.00 10.04 5.01
N PHE A 102 -13.08 9.07 5.09
CA PHE A 102 -12.07 8.85 4.06
C PHE A 102 -12.67 8.35 2.74
N VAL A 103 -13.59 7.38 2.79
CA VAL A 103 -14.25 6.84 1.59
C VAL A 103 -15.10 7.89 0.88
N SER A 104 -15.70 8.81 1.63
CA SER A 104 -16.46 9.94 1.10
C SER A 104 -15.60 11.11 0.62
N HIS A 105 -14.28 11.07 0.83
CA HIS A 105 -13.39 12.17 0.48
C HIS A 105 -13.30 12.40 -1.03
N HIS A 106 -13.15 13.65 -1.46
CA HIS A 106 -13.13 13.99 -2.88
C HIS A 106 -11.92 13.41 -3.65
N LEU A 107 -10.85 13.02 -2.93
CA LEU A 107 -9.68 12.34 -3.50
C LEU A 107 -9.84 10.81 -3.58
N TRP A 108 -10.84 10.22 -2.90
CA TRP A 108 -11.02 8.77 -2.85
C TRP A 108 -11.11 8.10 -4.24
N PRO A 109 -11.87 8.62 -5.22
CA PRO A 109 -11.91 8.01 -6.55
C PRO A 109 -10.55 7.95 -7.24
N ARG A 110 -9.71 8.97 -7.02
CA ARG A 110 -8.35 9.03 -7.56
C ARG A 110 -7.43 8.06 -6.84
N LEU A 111 -7.53 7.97 -5.51
CA LEU A 111 -6.81 6.99 -4.69
C LEU A 111 -7.12 5.57 -5.17
N ARG A 112 -8.40 5.23 -5.31
CA ARG A 112 -8.86 3.93 -5.83
C ARG A 112 -8.26 3.60 -7.19
N THR A 113 -8.29 4.57 -8.12
CA THR A 113 -7.70 4.38 -9.46
C THR A 113 -6.20 4.10 -9.39
N LYS A 114 -5.47 4.80 -8.51
CA LYS A 114 -4.03 4.60 -8.33
C LYS A 114 -3.71 3.27 -7.64
N ALA A 115 -4.52 2.87 -6.66
CA ALA A 115 -4.41 1.56 -6.05
C ALA A 115 -4.62 0.43 -7.06
N GLN A 116 -5.59 0.55 -7.97
CA GLN A 116 -5.81 -0.42 -9.06
C GLN A 116 -4.62 -0.52 -10.02
N VAL A 117 -4.04 0.63 -10.40
CA VAL A 117 -2.84 0.68 -11.26
C VAL A 117 -1.66 0.01 -10.56
N ALA A 118 -1.42 0.33 -9.29
CA ALA A 118 -0.38 -0.30 -8.49
C ALA A 118 -0.61 -1.81 -8.43
N LEU A 119 -1.80 -2.26 -8.01
CA LEU A 119 -2.15 -3.69 -7.91
C LEU A 119 -1.87 -4.44 -9.21
N SER A 120 -2.27 -3.88 -10.36
CA SER A 120 -2.01 -4.48 -11.68
C SER A 120 -0.52 -4.64 -11.97
N ALA A 121 0.32 -3.70 -11.53
CA ALA A 121 1.77 -3.78 -11.69
C ALA A 121 2.38 -4.90 -10.83
N PHE A 122 1.87 -5.14 -9.62
CA PHE A 122 2.31 -6.24 -8.75
C PHE A 122 1.83 -7.62 -9.23
N GLU A 123 0.61 -7.71 -9.76
CA GLU A 123 0.03 -8.97 -10.27
C GLU A 123 0.66 -9.40 -11.60
N ALA A 124 1.03 -8.48 -12.49
CA ALA A 124 1.65 -8.80 -13.79
C ALA A 124 3.03 -9.49 -13.70
N ARG A 125 3.59 -9.60 -12.49
CA ARG A 125 4.92 -10.20 -12.22
C ARG A 125 4.86 -11.42 -11.28
N SER A 126 3.66 -11.81 -10.84
CA SER A 126 3.41 -13.05 -10.08
C SER A 126 3.16 -14.23 -11.03
#